data_AF-A0A944NU81-F1
#
_entry.id   AF-A0A944NU81-F1
#
_cell.length_a   1.000
_cell.length_b   1.000
_cell.length_c   1.000
_cell.angle_alpha   90.00
_cell.angle_beta   90.00
_cell.angle_gamma   90.00
#
_symmetry.space_group_name_H-M   'P 1'
#
loop_
_entity.id
_entity.type
_entity.pdbx_description
1 polymer ?
#
loop_
_entity_poly.entity_id
_entity_poly.type
_entity_poly.pdbx_seq_one_letter_code
_entity_poly.pdbx_strand_id
1 'polypeptide(L)'
;MADAPQEFNWSLETLQSLIVVDTARGGREVIKNLLNDVQAVTNKITKDTEKGIEQIQEEADSQVDNLIAEAKAAVKNIKENATKAAAKLIREAKKGGDTKLAAHTAKEMIKEAENSTAEINRRAEDAVQIISKQAESAVLKFTQISKTAFKDITKVRDEEVSKISAAIKEATSEFSSSAKNLERNEPVLNDFQKVASRIIKSLVRATDNLQKVANEAAANARRRPRCGCHFHALRALGIRTQRVRQESAVWQGRPCR
;
A
#
# COMPACT_ATOMS: atom_id res chain seq x y z
N MET A 1 12.66 11.60 13.97
CA MET A 1 13.68 10.72 14.55
C MET A 1 13.56 9.39 13.83
N ALA A 2 14.54 9.05 13.00
CA ALA A 2 14.55 7.81 12.24
C ALA A 2 15.15 6.74 13.17
N ASP A 3 14.36 5.74 13.53
CA ASP A 3 14.88 4.57 14.24
C ASP A 3 15.90 3.88 13.35
N ALA A 4 17.12 3.76 13.88
CA ALA A 4 18.20 3.01 13.26
C ALA A 4 17.78 1.54 13.09
N PRO A 5 18.15 0.88 11.97
CA PRO A 5 17.94 -0.55 11.84
C PRO A 5 18.72 -1.26 12.95
N GLN A 6 18.02 -2.03 13.80
CA GLN A 6 18.65 -2.86 14.82
C GLN A 6 19.69 -3.77 14.16
N GLU A 7 20.90 -3.72 14.73
CA GLU A 7 22.09 -4.41 14.28
C GLU A 7 21.88 -5.93 14.22
N PHE A 8 21.97 -6.48 13.01
CA PHE A 8 22.21 -7.89 12.75
C PHE A 8 23.62 -8.25 13.25
N ASN A 9 23.75 -8.69 14.50
CA ASN A 9 25.08 -8.80 15.12
C ASN A 9 25.53 -10.24 15.41
N TRP A 10 25.49 -11.12 14.39
CA TRP A 10 26.29 -12.35 14.38
C TRP A 10 26.93 -12.50 13.01
N SER A 11 28.25 -12.38 12.94
CA SER A 11 28.97 -12.62 11.69
C SER A 11 28.84 -14.09 11.27
N LEU A 12 28.87 -14.36 9.97
CA LEU A 12 28.94 -15.73 9.45
C LEU A 12 30.11 -16.51 10.05
N GLU A 13 31.20 -15.82 10.39
CA GLU A 13 32.37 -16.38 11.06
C GLU A 13 32.05 -16.85 12.49
N THR A 14 31.23 -16.10 13.22
CA THR A 14 30.76 -16.47 14.57
C THR A 14 29.87 -17.73 14.51
N LEU A 15 28.97 -17.81 13.54
CA LEU A 15 28.13 -19.00 13.33
C LEU A 15 28.97 -20.22 12.92
N GLN A 16 29.96 -20.02 12.03
CA GLN A 16 30.87 -21.09 11.61
C GLN A 16 31.67 -21.63 12.80
N SER A 17 32.22 -20.76 13.63
CA SER A 17 32.94 -21.15 14.85
C SER A 17 32.05 -21.95 15.81
N LEU A 18 30.81 -21.50 16.03
CA LEU A 18 29.84 -22.20 16.88
C LEU A 18 29.45 -23.59 16.36
N ILE A 19 29.21 -23.73 15.06
CA ILE A 19 28.84 -25.02 14.45
C ILE A 19 29.99 -26.02 14.53
N VAL A 20 31.23 -25.54 14.36
CA VAL A 20 32.44 -26.35 14.48
C VAL A 20 32.67 -26.83 15.91
N VAL A 21 32.37 -25.99 16.91
CA VAL A 21 32.53 -26.33 18.34
C VAL A 21 31.41 -27.23 18.86
N ASP A 22 30.16 -26.91 18.53
CA ASP A 22 28.98 -27.69 18.90
C ASP A 22 27.92 -27.52 17.81
N THR A 23 27.83 -28.50 16.92
CA THR A 23 26.92 -28.48 15.77
C THR A 23 25.46 -28.38 16.17
N ALA A 24 25.05 -29.00 17.28
CA ALA A 24 23.67 -28.94 17.75
C ALA A 24 23.34 -27.53 18.27
N ARG A 25 24.26 -26.90 19.01
CA ARG A 25 24.11 -25.53 19.49
C ARG A 25 24.19 -24.51 18.35
N GLY A 26 25.18 -24.62 17.47
CA GLY A 26 25.33 -23.76 16.29
C GLY A 26 24.14 -23.87 15.35
N GLY A 27 23.62 -25.08 15.13
CA GLY A 27 22.42 -25.31 14.33
C GLY A 27 21.15 -24.67 14.92
N ARG A 28 20.97 -24.71 16.24
CA ARG A 28 19.87 -23.99 16.91
C ARG A 28 19.98 -22.47 16.72
N GLU A 29 21.19 -21.92 16.82
CA GLU A 29 21.41 -20.49 16.62
C GLU A 29 21.15 -20.06 15.17
N VAL A 30 21.55 -20.88 14.19
CA VAL A 30 21.22 -20.68 12.77
C VAL A 30 19.71 -20.60 12.55
N ILE A 31 18.94 -21.54 13.10
CA ILE A 31 17.47 -21.53 12.97
C ILE A 31 16.88 -20.29 13.65
N LYS A 32 17.37 -19.94 14.85
CA LYS A 32 16.92 -18.75 15.59
C LYS A 32 17.15 -17.47 14.79
N ASN A 33 18.32 -17.31 14.16
CA ASN A 33 18.62 -16.17 13.30
C ASN A 33 17.68 -16.11 12.10
N LEU A 34 17.46 -17.24 11.41
CA LEU A 34 16.50 -17.30 10.32
C LEU A 34 15.08 -16.87 10.76
N LEU A 35 14.62 -17.31 11.93
CA LEU A 35 13.31 -16.92 12.46
C LEU A 35 13.23 -15.42 12.78
N ASN A 36 14.31 -14.83 13.31
CA ASN A 36 14.39 -13.39 13.54
C ASN A 36 14.34 -12.60 12.21
N ASP A 37 15.03 -13.06 11.17
CA ASP A 37 15.03 -12.43 9.85
C ASP A 37 13.63 -12.45 9.23
N VAL A 38 12.94 -13.59 9.31
CA VAL A 38 11.55 -13.74 8.88
C VAL A 38 10.64 -12.78 9.65
N GLN A 39 10.82 -12.64 10.96
CA GLN A 39 10.04 -11.72 11.77
C GLN A 39 10.28 -10.27 11.36
N ALA A 40 11.54 -9.88 11.11
CA ALA A 40 11.88 -8.54 10.67
C ALA A 40 11.26 -8.19 9.30
N VAL A 41 11.32 -9.12 8.35
CA VAL A 41 10.66 -9.00 7.05
C VAL A 41 9.14 -8.88 7.20
N THR A 42 8.54 -9.71 8.04
CA THR A 42 7.10 -9.69 8.33
C THR A 42 6.67 -8.34 8.90
N ASN A 43 7.39 -7.83 9.91
CA ASN A 43 7.12 -6.52 10.51
C ASN A 43 7.22 -5.38 9.48
N LYS A 44 8.21 -5.45 8.59
CA LYS A 44 8.37 -4.46 7.51
C LYS A 44 7.18 -4.47 6.56
N ILE A 45 6.70 -5.65 6.15
CA ILE A 45 5.52 -5.78 5.29
C ILE A 45 4.28 -5.22 6.00
N THR A 46 4.06 -5.56 7.27
CA THR A 46 2.95 -5.00 8.06
C THR A 46 2.97 -3.47 8.06
N LYS A 47 4.13 -2.87 8.35
CA LYS A 47 4.30 -1.42 8.37
C LYS A 47 4.06 -0.77 6.99
N ASP A 48 4.61 -1.37 5.93
CA ASP A 48 4.39 -0.89 4.56
C ASP A 48 2.91 -1.01 4.17
N THR A 49 2.21 -2.03 4.68
CA THR A 49 0.77 -2.22 4.49
C THR A 49 -0.08 -1.19 5.19
N GLU A 50 0.18 -0.94 6.47
CA GLU A 50 -0.50 0.09 7.25
C GLU A 50 -0.34 1.46 6.57
N LYS A 51 0.90 1.81 6.21
CA LYS A 51 1.18 3.05 5.48
C LYS A 51 0.46 3.12 4.13
N GLY A 52 0.36 2.01 3.40
CA GLY A 52 -0.36 1.96 2.13
C GLY A 52 -1.86 2.20 2.30
N ILE A 53 -2.46 1.67 3.38
CA ILE A 53 -3.86 1.86 3.73
C ILE A 53 -4.13 3.32 4.14
N GLU A 54 -3.28 3.89 5.01
CA GLU A 54 -3.36 5.29 5.42
C GLU A 54 -3.34 6.22 4.21
N GLN A 55 -2.40 6.01 3.27
CA GLN A 55 -2.31 6.80 2.04
C GLN A 55 -3.58 6.71 1.18
N ILE A 56 -4.20 5.53 1.06
CA ILE A 56 -5.46 5.37 0.32
C ILE A 56 -6.59 6.18 0.97
N GLN A 57 -6.66 6.17 2.30
CA GLN A 57 -7.67 6.91 3.06
C GLN A 57 -7.44 8.42 2.94
N GLU A 58 -6.22 8.90 3.16
CA GLU A 58 -5.86 10.31 2.99
C GLU A 58 -6.14 10.82 1.56
N GLU A 59 -5.81 10.04 0.54
CA GLU A 59 -6.10 10.38 -0.86
C GLU A 59 -7.61 10.42 -1.13
N ALA A 60 -8.41 9.56 -0.50
CA ALA A 60 -9.86 9.55 -0.64
C ALA A 60 -10.50 10.75 0.07
N ASP A 61 -10.09 11.04 1.30
CA ASP A 61 -10.58 12.16 2.09
C ASP A 61 -10.27 13.50 1.41
N SER A 62 -9.04 13.66 0.91
CA SER A 62 -8.65 14.85 0.13
C SER A 62 -9.51 15.03 -1.12
N GLN A 63 -9.87 13.95 -1.82
CA GLN A 63 -10.76 14.02 -2.97
C GLN A 63 -12.19 14.41 -2.58
N VAL A 64 -12.70 13.88 -1.47
CA VAL A 64 -14.02 14.23 -0.93
C VAL A 64 -14.07 15.71 -0.54
N ASP A 65 -13.06 16.22 0.16
CA ASP A 65 -12.99 17.62 0.57
C ASP A 65 -12.97 18.57 -0.63
N ASN A 66 -12.16 18.25 -1.65
CA ASN A 66 -12.10 19.02 -2.89
C ASN A 66 -13.46 19.03 -3.62
N LEU A 67 -14.10 17.87 -3.72
CA LEU A 67 -15.41 17.72 -4.35
C LEU A 67 -16.48 18.57 -3.64
N ILE A 68 -16.50 18.52 -2.30
CA ILE A 68 -17.43 19.30 -1.48
C ILE A 68 -17.17 20.80 -1.64
N ALA A 69 -15.90 21.23 -1.66
CA ALA A 69 -15.53 22.61 -1.86
C ALA A 69 -15.98 23.14 -3.24
N GLU A 70 -15.78 22.35 -4.29
CA GLU A 70 -16.21 22.69 -5.65
C GLU A 70 -17.74 22.77 -5.78
N ALA A 71 -18.47 21.80 -5.21
CA ALA A 71 -19.93 21.80 -5.20
C ALA A 71 -20.46 23.05 -4.47
N LYS A 72 -19.92 23.38 -3.29
CA LYS A 72 -20.27 24.60 -2.55
C LYS A 72 -20.02 25.87 -3.36
N ALA A 73 -18.88 25.96 -4.05
CA ALA A 73 -18.55 27.10 -4.89
C ALA A 73 -19.51 27.24 -6.08
N ALA A 74 -19.86 26.12 -6.74
CA ALA A 74 -20.81 26.09 -7.84
C ALA A 74 -22.21 26.54 -7.39
N VAL A 75 -22.70 26.01 -6.27
CA VAL A 75 -24.00 26.39 -5.67
C VAL A 75 -24.04 27.87 -5.33
N LYS A 76 -22.97 28.39 -4.70
CA LYS A 76 -22.86 29.82 -4.37
C LYS A 76 -22.97 30.69 -5.63
N ASN A 77 -22.21 30.36 -6.67
CA ASN A 77 -22.21 31.12 -7.93
C ASN A 77 -23.58 31.09 -8.63
N ILE A 78 -24.25 29.94 -8.65
CA ILE A 78 -25.59 29.79 -9.24
C ILE A 78 -26.59 30.70 -8.52
N LYS A 79 -26.63 30.64 -7.18
CA LYS A 79 -27.53 31.48 -6.37
C LYS A 79 -27.26 32.97 -6.58
N GLU A 80 -26.00 33.39 -6.48
CA GLU A 80 -25.63 34.79 -6.67
C GLU A 80 -25.99 35.31 -8.06
N ASN A 81 -25.72 34.53 -9.11
CA ASN A 81 -26.02 34.93 -10.48
C ASN A 81 -27.52 35.01 -10.74
N ALA A 82 -28.30 34.05 -10.24
CA ALA A 82 -29.75 34.07 -10.35
C ALA A 82 -30.35 35.27 -9.61
N THR A 83 -29.91 35.56 -8.38
CA THR A 83 -30.35 36.74 -7.61
C THR A 83 -29.98 38.04 -8.31
N LYS A 84 -28.74 38.18 -8.81
CA LYS A 84 -28.31 39.38 -9.55
C LYS A 84 -29.14 39.60 -10.80
N ALA A 85 -29.40 38.54 -11.58
CA ALA A 85 -30.17 38.64 -12.81
C ALA A 85 -31.66 38.94 -12.53
N ALA A 86 -32.27 38.28 -11.54
CA ALA A 86 -33.62 38.58 -11.07
C ALA A 86 -33.77 40.04 -10.61
N ALA A 87 -32.82 40.54 -9.81
CA ALA A 87 -32.82 41.93 -9.35
C ALA A 87 -32.66 42.94 -10.50
N LYS A 88 -31.83 42.61 -11.50
CA LYS A 88 -31.66 43.44 -12.70
C LYS A 88 -32.96 43.52 -13.51
N LEU A 89 -33.62 42.38 -13.75
CA LEU A 89 -34.92 42.33 -14.44
C LEU A 89 -35.98 43.20 -13.75
N ILE A 90 -36.11 43.08 -12.42
CA ILE A 90 -37.07 43.88 -11.65
C ILE A 90 -36.73 45.37 -11.74
N ARG A 91 -35.45 45.73 -11.67
CA ARG A 91 -35.01 47.13 -11.78
C ARG A 91 -35.29 47.72 -13.15
N GLU A 92 -35.08 46.97 -14.22
CA GLU A 92 -35.33 47.40 -15.59
C GLU A 92 -36.84 47.57 -15.85
N ALA A 93 -37.68 46.64 -15.36
CA ALA A 93 -39.13 46.79 -15.47
C ALA A 93 -39.67 48.03 -14.74
N LYS A 94 -39.10 48.39 -13.59
CA LYS A 94 -39.47 49.64 -12.88
C LYS A 94 -39.17 50.92 -13.67
N LYS A 95 -38.33 50.87 -14.71
CA LYS A 95 -37.98 52.03 -15.55
C LYS A 95 -38.89 52.23 -16.76
N GLY A 96 -39.93 51.40 -16.93
CA GLY A 96 -40.89 51.54 -18.03
C GLY A 96 -41.33 50.22 -18.68
N GLY A 97 -41.11 49.07 -18.05
CA GLY A 97 -41.53 47.75 -18.52
C GLY A 97 -42.65 47.13 -17.69
N ASP A 98 -43.11 45.94 -18.09
CA ASP A 98 -44.13 45.18 -17.37
C ASP A 98 -43.55 44.58 -16.08
N THR A 99 -43.90 45.19 -14.95
CA THR A 99 -43.45 44.77 -13.62
C THR A 99 -44.00 43.41 -13.20
N LYS A 100 -45.19 43.00 -13.68
CA LYS A 100 -45.78 41.70 -13.34
C LYS A 100 -45.05 40.58 -14.07
N LEU A 101 -44.82 40.76 -15.37
CA LEU A 101 -44.04 39.81 -16.17
C LEU A 101 -42.62 39.67 -15.61
N ALA A 102 -41.94 40.78 -15.31
CA ALA A 102 -40.59 40.74 -14.77
C ALA A 102 -40.50 40.04 -13.40
N ALA A 103 -41.48 40.26 -12.51
CA ALA A 103 -41.55 39.56 -11.24
C ALA A 103 -41.77 38.05 -11.41
N HIS A 104 -42.63 37.66 -12.35
CA HIS A 104 -42.83 36.24 -12.69
C HIS A 104 -41.53 35.61 -13.23
N THR A 105 -40.87 36.24 -14.21
CA THR A 105 -39.61 35.73 -14.76
C THR A 105 -38.52 35.64 -13.71
N ALA A 106 -38.37 36.66 -12.86
CA ALA A 106 -37.42 36.64 -11.75
C ALA A 106 -37.69 35.46 -10.78
N LYS A 107 -38.95 35.17 -10.47
CA LYS A 107 -39.33 34.02 -9.64
C LYS A 107 -38.95 32.69 -10.28
N GLU A 108 -39.22 32.51 -11.57
CA GLU A 108 -38.84 31.29 -12.30
C GLU A 108 -37.32 31.10 -12.36
N MET A 109 -36.54 32.19 -12.51
CA MET A 109 -35.07 32.11 -12.48
C MET A 109 -34.53 31.64 -11.12
N ILE A 110 -35.11 32.12 -10.01
CA ILE A 110 -34.72 31.69 -8.67
C ILE A 110 -35.09 30.21 -8.45
N LYS A 111 -36.29 29.81 -8.87
CA LYS A 111 -36.74 28.42 -8.78
C LYS A 111 -35.83 27.47 -9.59
N GLU A 112 -35.41 27.86 -10.78
CA GLU A 112 -34.49 27.06 -11.59
C GLU A 112 -33.10 26.96 -10.96
N ALA A 113 -32.63 28.04 -10.33
CA ALA A 113 -31.38 28.04 -9.56
C ALA A 113 -31.44 27.13 -8.32
N GLU A 114 -32.60 27.06 -7.66
CA GLU A 114 -32.85 26.13 -6.56
C GLU A 114 -32.83 24.67 -7.05
N ASN A 115 -33.50 24.36 -8.16
CA ASN A 115 -33.48 23.03 -8.78
C ASN A 115 -32.05 22.61 -9.16
N SER A 116 -31.30 23.51 -9.81
CA SER A 116 -29.90 23.27 -10.19
C SER A 116 -29.01 23.04 -8.96
N THR A 117 -29.23 23.79 -7.88
CA THR A 117 -28.52 23.59 -6.61
C THR A 117 -28.80 22.21 -6.02
N ALA A 118 -30.07 21.78 -6.01
CA ALA A 118 -30.46 20.48 -5.50
C ALA A 118 -29.80 19.33 -6.28
N GLU A 119 -29.76 19.43 -7.61
CA GLU A 119 -29.13 18.42 -8.46
C GLU A 119 -27.60 18.37 -8.26
N ILE A 120 -26.93 19.51 -8.10
CA ILE A 120 -25.49 19.54 -7.80
C ILE A 120 -25.19 18.86 -6.47
N ASN A 121 -25.96 19.16 -5.42
CA ASN A 121 -25.78 18.54 -4.11
C ASN A 121 -25.98 17.03 -4.19
N ARG A 122 -27.04 16.56 -4.86
CA ARG A 122 -27.31 15.13 -5.05
C ARG A 122 -26.16 14.43 -5.78
N ARG A 123 -25.63 15.02 -6.84
CA ARG A 123 -24.47 14.45 -7.56
C ARG A 123 -23.19 14.45 -6.75
N ALA A 124 -22.97 15.48 -5.92
CA ALA A 124 -21.82 15.53 -5.03
C ALA A 124 -21.90 14.40 -4.00
N GLU A 125 -23.07 14.18 -3.40
CA GLU A 125 -23.32 13.06 -2.48
C GLU A 125 -23.09 11.70 -3.15
N ASP A 126 -23.65 11.48 -4.35
CA ASP A 126 -23.43 10.26 -5.14
C ASP A 126 -21.92 10.02 -5.40
N ALA A 127 -21.19 11.07 -5.76
CA ALA A 127 -19.76 11.00 -6.04
C ALA A 127 -18.92 10.72 -4.78
N VAL A 128 -19.27 11.29 -3.62
CA VAL A 128 -18.65 10.94 -2.33
C VAL A 128 -18.81 9.45 -2.04
N GLN A 129 -20.01 8.89 -2.22
CA GLN A 129 -20.25 7.46 -2.00
C GLN A 129 -19.40 6.58 -2.92
N ILE A 130 -19.21 6.99 -4.18
CA ILE A 130 -18.36 6.27 -5.13
C ILE A 130 -16.90 6.28 -4.66
N ILE A 131 -16.38 7.45 -4.24
CA ILE A 131 -15.01 7.58 -3.74
C ILE A 131 -14.81 6.67 -2.51
N SER A 132 -15.73 6.70 -1.54
CA SER A 132 -15.66 5.85 -0.34
C SER A 132 -15.64 4.36 -0.70
N LYS A 133 -16.55 3.89 -1.56
CA LYS A 133 -16.58 2.48 -2.00
C LYS A 133 -15.31 2.05 -2.72
N GLN A 134 -14.70 2.95 -3.48
CA GLN A 134 -13.44 2.68 -4.19
C GLN A 134 -12.27 2.59 -3.21
N ALA A 135 -12.20 3.48 -2.22
CA ALA A 135 -11.20 3.43 -1.16
C ALA A 135 -11.30 2.13 -0.36
N GLU A 136 -12.50 1.75 0.07
CA GLU A 136 -12.77 0.46 0.73
C GLU A 136 -12.32 -0.73 -0.12
N SER A 137 -12.68 -0.75 -1.40
CA SER A 137 -12.26 -1.81 -2.32
C SER A 137 -10.74 -1.90 -2.47
N ALA A 138 -10.05 -0.75 -2.51
CA ALA A 138 -8.60 -0.68 -2.58
C ALA A 138 -7.96 -1.22 -1.29
N VAL A 139 -8.46 -0.82 -0.11
CA VAL A 139 -7.99 -1.33 1.19
C VAL A 139 -8.19 -2.84 1.29
N LEU A 140 -9.34 -3.36 0.87
CA LEU A 140 -9.60 -4.81 0.86
C LEU A 140 -8.61 -5.57 -0.03
N LYS A 141 -8.35 -5.08 -1.25
CA LYS A 141 -7.36 -5.69 -2.15
C LYS A 141 -5.96 -5.67 -1.53
N PHE A 142 -5.58 -4.54 -0.95
CA PHE A 142 -4.27 -4.38 -0.30
C PHE A 142 -4.09 -5.35 0.88
N THR A 143 -5.15 -5.50 1.69
CA THR A 143 -5.20 -6.45 2.81
C THR A 143 -5.08 -7.89 2.32
N GLN A 144 -5.78 -8.25 1.25
CA GLN A 144 -5.73 -9.58 0.67
C GLN A 144 -4.34 -9.92 0.10
N ILE A 145 -3.70 -8.98 -0.60
CA ILE A 145 -2.32 -9.12 -1.09
C ILE A 145 -1.37 -9.38 0.09
N SER A 146 -1.48 -8.58 1.15
CA SER A 146 -0.65 -8.73 2.35
C SER A 146 -0.85 -10.08 3.01
N LYS A 147 -2.10 -10.55 3.12
CA LYS A 147 -2.42 -11.88 3.67
C LYS A 147 -1.81 -13.02 2.84
N THR A 148 -1.82 -12.91 1.52
CA THR A 148 -1.17 -13.89 0.63
C THR A 148 0.34 -13.87 0.82
N ALA A 149 0.95 -12.68 0.87
CA ALA A 149 2.38 -12.54 1.14
C ALA A 149 2.81 -13.19 2.46
N PHE A 150 2.05 -12.98 3.54
CA PHE A 150 2.35 -13.63 4.83
C PHE A 150 2.26 -15.16 4.77
N LYS A 151 1.29 -15.70 4.01
CA LYS A 151 1.18 -17.15 3.80
C LYS A 151 2.39 -17.70 3.05
N ASP A 152 2.83 -17.03 1.99
CA ASP A 152 3.97 -17.47 1.18
C ASP A 152 5.27 -17.41 1.99
N ILE A 153 5.49 -16.33 2.75
CA ILE A 153 6.64 -16.20 3.67
C ILE A 153 6.62 -17.31 4.72
N THR A 154 5.46 -17.59 5.32
CA THR A 154 5.33 -18.65 6.33
C THR A 154 5.68 -20.01 5.74
N LYS A 155 5.17 -20.31 4.55
CA LYS A 155 5.44 -21.55 3.84
C LYS A 155 6.94 -21.73 3.56
N VAL A 156 7.59 -20.72 2.98
CA VAL A 156 9.03 -20.77 2.71
C VAL A 156 9.82 -20.89 4.02
N ARG A 157 9.44 -20.16 5.07
CA ARG A 157 10.07 -20.29 6.39
C ARG A 157 10.00 -21.73 6.90
N ASP A 158 8.84 -22.37 6.86
CA ASP A 158 8.67 -23.74 7.34
C ASP A 158 9.49 -24.75 6.53
N GLU A 159 9.50 -24.60 5.20
CA GLU A 159 10.30 -25.43 4.29
C GLU A 159 11.81 -25.30 4.56
N GLU A 160 12.31 -24.07 4.72
CA GLU A 160 13.73 -23.81 4.93
C GLU A 160 14.18 -24.21 6.35
N VAL A 161 13.37 -23.96 7.38
CA VAL A 161 13.65 -24.46 8.74
C VAL A 161 13.71 -25.98 8.76
N SER A 162 12.84 -26.66 8.03
CA SER A 162 12.87 -28.12 7.91
C SER A 162 14.15 -28.62 7.24
N LYS A 163 14.56 -28.01 6.11
CA LYS A 163 15.82 -28.34 5.40
C LYS A 163 17.05 -28.14 6.27
N ILE A 164 17.13 -27.00 6.96
CA ILE A 164 18.24 -26.69 7.87
C ILE A 164 18.25 -27.68 9.04
N SER A 165 17.09 -27.99 9.62
CA SER A 165 16.97 -28.97 10.70
C SER A 165 17.43 -30.37 10.27
N ALA A 166 17.10 -30.79 9.05
CA ALA A 166 17.55 -32.05 8.49
C ALA A 166 19.08 -32.06 8.31
N ALA A 167 19.65 -31.00 7.73
CA ALA A 167 21.10 -30.86 7.56
C ALA A 167 21.85 -30.87 8.91
N ILE A 168 21.29 -30.25 9.96
CA ILE A 168 21.88 -30.29 11.31
C ILE A 168 21.82 -31.70 11.89
N LYS A 169 20.72 -32.44 11.71
CA LYS A 169 20.59 -33.83 12.19
C LYS A 169 21.58 -34.75 11.48
N GLU A 170 21.69 -34.64 10.16
CA GLU A 170 22.67 -35.38 9.36
C GLU A 170 24.09 -35.07 9.83
N ALA A 171 24.45 -33.79 9.93
CA ALA A 171 25.73 -33.32 10.45
C ALA A 171 26.05 -33.90 11.85
N THR A 172 25.09 -33.84 12.78
CA THR A 172 25.27 -34.38 14.15
C THR A 172 25.50 -35.89 14.13
N SER A 173 24.89 -36.61 13.19
CA SER A 173 25.03 -38.05 13.03
C SER A 173 26.39 -38.41 12.42
N GLU A 174 26.83 -37.67 11.40
CA GLU A 174 28.18 -37.76 10.82
C GLU A 174 29.27 -37.47 11.87
N PHE A 175 29.04 -36.53 12.79
CA PHE A 175 29.98 -36.27 13.88
C PHE A 175 30.02 -37.37 14.93
N SER A 176 28.86 -37.94 15.28
CA SER A 176 28.78 -39.04 16.24
C SER A 176 29.45 -40.32 15.73
N SER A 177 29.41 -40.58 14.41
CA SER A 177 30.11 -41.71 13.79
C SER A 177 31.61 -41.45 13.66
N SER A 178 32.02 -40.25 13.20
CA SER A 178 33.44 -39.87 13.10
C SER A 178 34.13 -39.81 14.47
N ALA A 179 33.41 -39.42 15.53
CA ALA A 179 33.93 -39.40 16.91
C ALA A 179 34.19 -40.81 17.49
N LYS A 180 33.59 -41.86 16.92
CA LYS A 180 33.85 -43.25 17.34
C LYS A 180 35.09 -43.86 16.68
N ASN A 181 35.56 -43.28 15.57
CA ASN A 181 36.70 -43.76 14.77
C ASN A 181 38.01 -43.00 15.09
N LEU A 182 38.21 -42.66 16.35
CA LEU A 182 39.06 -41.54 16.78
C LEU A 182 40.58 -41.85 16.74
N GLU A 183 41.24 -41.58 15.61
CA GLU A 183 42.60 -41.03 15.61
C GLU A 183 42.49 -39.53 15.31
N ARG A 184 42.81 -38.68 16.29
CA ARG A 184 42.79 -37.21 16.15
C ARG A 184 43.89 -36.76 15.20
N ASN A 185 43.57 -36.67 13.92
CA ASN A 185 44.40 -36.03 12.91
C ASN A 185 43.63 -34.87 12.23
N GLU A 186 44.38 -33.90 11.72
CA GLU A 186 43.99 -32.75 10.86
C GLU A 186 42.82 -32.97 9.86
N PRO A 187 42.64 -34.15 9.21
CA PRO A 187 41.47 -34.47 8.39
C PRO A 187 40.11 -34.25 9.07
N VAL A 188 40.00 -34.52 10.37
CA VAL A 188 38.74 -34.39 11.12
C VAL A 188 38.27 -32.93 11.13
N LEU A 189 39.19 -31.97 11.30
CA LEU A 189 38.89 -30.54 11.36
C LEU A 189 38.42 -29.99 10.00
N ASN A 190 38.98 -30.53 8.91
CA ASN A 190 38.53 -30.22 7.55
C ASN A 190 37.10 -30.75 7.30
N ASP A 191 36.77 -31.93 7.81
CA ASP A 191 35.41 -32.48 7.69
C ASP A 191 34.39 -31.69 8.53
N PHE A 192 34.76 -31.22 9.72
CA PHE A 192 33.97 -30.25 10.50
C PHE A 192 33.71 -28.95 9.72
N GLN A 193 34.72 -28.40 9.06
CA GLN A 193 34.58 -27.19 8.25
C GLN A 193 33.68 -27.40 7.02
N LYS A 194 33.75 -28.55 6.36
CA LYS A 194 32.86 -28.89 5.23
C LYS A 194 31.40 -28.98 5.67
N VAL A 195 31.13 -29.60 6.81
CA VAL A 195 29.79 -29.72 7.39
C VAL A 195 29.24 -28.34 7.79
N ALA A 196 30.04 -27.53 8.47
CA ALA A 196 29.65 -26.16 8.83
C ALA A 196 29.36 -25.31 7.57
N SER A 197 30.18 -25.45 6.52
CA SER A 197 29.96 -24.78 5.23
C SER A 197 28.65 -25.22 4.56
N ARG A 198 28.27 -26.51 4.64
CA ARG A 198 26.97 -26.99 4.12
C ARG A 198 25.80 -26.31 4.84
N ILE A 199 25.83 -26.24 6.17
CA ILE A 199 24.78 -25.60 6.98
C ILE A 199 24.68 -24.11 6.65
N ILE A 200 25.82 -23.41 6.57
CA ILE A 200 25.87 -21.98 6.25
C ILE A 200 25.35 -21.71 4.82
N LYS A 201 25.73 -22.54 3.84
CA LYS A 201 25.20 -22.41 2.47
C LYS A 201 23.69 -22.60 2.42
N SER A 202 23.15 -23.52 3.21
CA SER A 202 21.69 -23.70 3.33
C SER A 202 21.02 -22.49 3.96
N LEU A 203 21.62 -21.90 5.00
CA LEU A 203 21.12 -20.66 5.61
C LEU A 203 21.11 -19.50 4.61
N VAL A 204 22.21 -19.27 3.89
CA VAL A 204 22.30 -18.17 2.91
C VAL A 204 21.22 -18.32 1.84
N ARG A 205 21.02 -19.54 1.31
CA ARG A 205 19.95 -19.81 0.34
C ARG A 205 18.55 -19.57 0.92
N ALA A 206 18.32 -19.94 2.18
CA ALA A 206 17.05 -19.70 2.86
C ALA A 206 16.75 -18.21 2.97
N THR A 207 17.74 -17.41 3.39
CA THR A 207 17.63 -15.96 3.48
C THR A 207 17.38 -15.32 2.10
N ASP A 208 18.08 -15.76 1.05
CA ASP A 208 17.87 -15.27 -0.31
C ASP A 208 16.46 -15.57 -0.83
N ASN A 209 15.96 -16.79 -0.59
CA ASN A 209 14.61 -17.20 -0.99
C ASN A 209 13.54 -16.36 -0.28
N LEU A 210 13.70 -16.13 1.02
CA LEU A 210 12.80 -15.28 1.81
C LEU A 210 12.83 -13.83 1.33
N GLN A 211 14.03 -13.28 1.08
CA GLN A 211 14.19 -11.92 0.59
C GLN A 211 13.55 -11.76 -0.80
N LYS A 212 13.66 -12.76 -1.67
CA LYS A 212 12.99 -12.77 -2.97
C LYS A 212 11.48 -12.71 -2.84
N VAL A 213 10.88 -13.60 -2.05
CA VAL A 213 9.42 -13.62 -1.82
C VAL A 213 8.94 -12.31 -1.19
N ALA A 214 9.71 -11.77 -0.23
CA ALA A 214 9.41 -10.48 0.38
C ALA A 214 9.43 -9.33 -0.64
N ASN A 215 10.41 -9.32 -1.54
CA ASN A 215 10.50 -8.31 -2.59
C ASN A 215 9.37 -8.43 -3.61
N GLU A 216 8.99 -9.65 -3.98
CA GLU A 216 7.84 -9.91 -4.86
C GLU A 216 6.53 -9.48 -4.22
N ALA A 217 6.33 -9.78 -2.93
CA ALA A 217 5.20 -9.33 -2.14
C ALA A 217 5.14 -7.79 -2.08
N ALA A 218 6.25 -7.14 -1.77
CA ALA A 218 6.35 -5.69 -1.73
C ALA A 218 6.09 -5.06 -3.12
N ALA A 219 6.59 -5.67 -4.20
CA ALA A 219 6.34 -5.21 -5.56
C ALA A 219 4.84 -5.34 -5.94
N ASN A 220 4.19 -6.43 -5.56
CA ASN A 220 2.77 -6.64 -5.78
C ASN A 220 1.90 -5.66 -4.96
N ALA A 221 2.28 -5.37 -3.71
CA ALA A 221 1.63 -4.36 -2.89
C ALA A 221 1.82 -2.94 -3.46
N ARG A 222 3.00 -2.63 -4.01
CA ARG A 222 3.31 -1.34 -4.66
C ARG A 222 2.63 -1.13 -6.00
N ARG A 223 2.10 -2.17 -6.65
CA ARG A 223 1.22 -2.01 -7.81
C ARG A 223 -0.11 -1.44 -7.32
N ARG A 224 -0.09 -0.13 -7.02
CA ARG A 224 -1.24 0.63 -6.57
C ARG A 224 -2.39 0.33 -7.53
N PRO A 225 -3.56 -0.11 -7.06
CA PRO A 225 -4.75 0.01 -7.87
C PRO A 225 -4.88 1.51 -8.17
N ARG A 226 -4.64 1.90 -9.43
CA ARG A 226 -4.76 3.31 -9.81
C ARG A 226 -6.19 3.71 -9.49
N CYS A 227 -6.38 4.54 -8.46
CA CYS A 227 -7.61 5.28 -8.26
C CYS A 227 -7.68 6.30 -9.41
N GLY A 228 -8.11 5.86 -10.60
CA GLY A 228 -8.36 6.71 -11.76
C GLY A 228 -9.60 7.59 -11.58
N CYS A 229 -9.78 8.16 -10.39
CA CYS A 229 -11.08 8.62 -9.91
C CYS A 229 -11.24 10.14 -10.03
N HIS A 230 -10.14 10.89 -9.98
CA HIS A 230 -10.18 12.35 -10.08
C HIS A 230 -10.78 12.81 -11.42
N PHE A 231 -10.48 12.10 -12.51
CA PHE A 231 -10.93 12.48 -13.85
C PHE A 231 -12.38 12.13 -14.15
N HIS A 232 -12.95 11.09 -13.51
CA HIS A 232 -14.32 10.65 -13.77
C HIS A 232 -15.36 11.38 -12.89
N ALA A 233 -15.03 11.67 -11.62
CA ALA A 233 -15.95 12.36 -10.72
C ALA A 233 -16.19 13.83 -11.12
N LEU A 234 -15.13 14.56 -11.48
CA LEU A 234 -15.23 15.95 -11.97
C LEU A 234 -16.03 16.05 -13.28
N ARG A 235 -15.90 15.04 -14.16
CA ARG A 235 -16.66 14.96 -15.41
C ARG A 235 -18.14 14.66 -15.15
N ALA A 236 -18.47 13.89 -14.12
CA ALA A 236 -19.84 13.57 -13.73
C ALA A 236 -20.60 14.79 -13.14
N LEU A 237 -19.89 15.71 -12.49
CA LEU A 237 -20.46 16.98 -12.04
C LEU A 237 -20.75 17.98 -13.18
N GLY A 238 -20.30 17.71 -14.42
CA GLY A 238 -20.49 18.62 -15.55
C GLY A 238 -19.75 19.96 -15.42
N ILE A 239 -18.88 20.08 -14.41
CA ILE A 239 -18.08 21.28 -14.14
C ILE A 239 -16.92 21.30 -15.15
N ARG A 240 -17.08 22.07 -16.24
CA ARG A 240 -15.97 22.38 -17.16
C ARG A 240 -15.05 23.43 -16.54
N THR A 241 -14.23 23.08 -15.57
CA THR A 241 -13.14 23.95 -15.11
C THR A 241 -11.94 23.80 -16.04
N GLN A 242 -11.45 24.93 -16.60
CA GLN A 242 -10.24 24.99 -17.45
C GLN A 242 -8.98 24.41 -16.75
N ARG A 243 -8.98 24.34 -15.41
CA ARG A 243 -7.91 23.75 -14.60
C ARG A 243 -7.72 22.24 -14.86
N VAL A 244 -8.76 21.52 -15.27
CA VAL A 244 -8.70 20.08 -15.61
C VAL A 244 -7.82 19.81 -16.84
N ARG A 245 -7.65 20.77 -17.75
CA ARG A 245 -6.79 20.62 -18.96
C ARG A 245 -5.29 20.72 -18.68
N GLN A 246 -4.87 21.48 -17.67
CA GLN A 246 -3.44 21.63 -17.39
C GLN A 246 -2.87 20.44 -16.61
N GLU A 247 -3.65 19.86 -15.69
CA GLU A 247 -3.21 18.67 -14.96
C GLU A 247 -3.29 17.39 -15.81
N SER A 248 -4.18 17.32 -16.82
CA SER A 248 -4.17 16.17 -17.74
C SER A 248 -2.90 16.06 -18.59
N ALA A 249 -2.18 17.16 -18.83
CA ALA A 249 -0.91 17.13 -19.58
C ALA A 249 0.24 16.51 -18.75
N VAL A 250 0.18 16.57 -17.42
CA VAL A 250 1.18 15.98 -16.51
C VAL A 250 0.96 14.47 -16.31
N TRP A 251 -0.28 13.99 -16.50
CA TRP A 251 -0.68 12.59 -16.29
C TRP A 251 -0.84 11.75 -17.57
N GLN A 252 -0.60 12.33 -18.76
CA GLN A 252 -0.73 11.68 -20.07
C GLN A 252 0.41 10.70 -20.44
N GLY A 253 1.09 10.12 -19.44
CA GLY A 253 2.27 9.29 -19.66
C GLY A 253 2.03 7.80 -19.92
N ARG A 254 0.90 7.18 -19.52
CA ARG A 254 0.65 5.74 -19.79
C ARG A 254 -0.83 5.38 -19.88
N PRO A 255 -1.32 4.81 -21.01
CA PRO A 255 -2.68 4.31 -21.11
C PRO A 255 -2.91 3.16 -20.12
N CYS A 256 -4.10 3.17 -19.50
CA CYS A 256 -4.62 2.01 -18.77
C CYS A 256 -4.95 0.92 -19.80
N ARG A 257 -4.22 -0.20 -19.75
CA ARG A 257 -4.67 -1.49 -20.30
C ARG A 257 -5.28 -2.29 -19.18
#